data_AF-A0A7C4HKP0-F1
#
_entry.id   AF-A0A7C4HKP0-F1
#
_cell.length_a   1.000
_cell.length_b   1.000
_cell.length_c   1.000
_cell.angle_alpha   90.00
_cell.angle_beta   90.00
_cell.angle_gamma   90.00
#
_symmetry.space_group_name_H-M   'P 1'
#
loop_
_entity.id
_entity.type
_entity.pdbx_description
1 polymer ?
#
loop_
_entity_poly.entity_id
_entity_poly.type
_entity_poly.pdbx_seq_one_letter_code
_entity_poly.pdbx_strand_id
1 'polypeptide(L)' 'TMNPSTRKIVRVTIEDAEEADRLFEILMGSDVSSRREFIERHALKVRELDV' A
#
# COMPACT_ATOMS: atom_id res chain seq x y z
N THR A 1 18.37 0.42 -11.21
CA THR A 1 19.21 -0.40 -10.31
C THR A 1 19.30 -1.81 -10.87
N MET A 2 20.47 -2.23 -11.34
CA MET A 2 20.69 -3.57 -11.91
C MET A 2 21.92 -4.28 -11.34
N ASN A 3 22.86 -3.53 -10.74
CA ASN A 3 24.04 -4.11 -10.12
C ASN A 3 23.63 -4.93 -8.88
N PRO A 4 23.85 -6.25 -8.87
CA PRO A 4 23.51 -7.11 -7.75
C PRO A 4 24.20 -6.70 -6.43
N SER A 5 25.39 -6.09 -6.51
CA SER A 5 26.18 -5.70 -5.35
C SER A 5 25.70 -4.41 -4.68
N THR A 6 24.92 -3.58 -5.36
CA THR A 6 24.47 -2.28 -4.82
C THR A 6 22.96 -2.09 -4.84
N ARG A 7 22.21 -3.04 -5.40
CA ARG A 7 20.75 -2.98 -5.43
C ARG A 7 20.15 -3.33 -4.07
N LYS A 8 19.11 -2.61 -3.68
CA LYS A 8 18.23 -2.98 -2.59
C LYS A 8 17.00 -3.66 -3.18
N ILE A 9 16.71 -4.88 -2.75
CA ILE A 9 15.50 -5.62 -3.12
C ILE A 9 14.68 -5.82 -1.86
N VAL A 10 13.38 -5.54 -1.96
CA VAL A 10 12.41 -5.87 -0.92
C VAL A 10 11.55 -7.02 -1.46
N ARG A 11 11.48 -8.12 -0.71
CA ARG A 11 10.58 -9.23 -1.02
C ARG A 11 9.20 -8.90 -0.45
N VAL A 12 8.19 -8.80 -1.30
CA VAL A 12 6.81 -8.58 -0.87
C VAL A 12 6.23 -9.90 -0.37
N THR A 13 5.57 -9.87 0.79
CA THR A 13 4.84 -10.97 1.40
C THR A 13 3.37 -10.59 1.57
N ILE A 14 2.48 -11.58 1.53
CA ILE A 14 1.06 -11.39 1.81
C ILE A 14 0.81 -12.03 3.17
N GLU A 15 0.43 -11.21 4.15
CA GLU A 15 0.15 -11.66 5.52
C GLU A 15 -1.32 -12.04 5.69
N ASP A 16 -2.23 -11.18 5.21
CA ASP A 16 -3.66 -11.43 5.13
C ASP A 16 -4.14 -11.19 3.69
N ALA A 17 -4.65 -12.24 3.06
CA ALA A 17 -5.10 -12.19 1.67
C ALA A 17 -6.45 -11.46 1.52
N GLU A 18 -7.36 -11.57 2.50
CA GLU A 18 -8.66 -10.92 2.44
C GLU A 18 -8.53 -9.41 2.66
N GLU A 19 -7.67 -9.00 3.60
CA GLU A 19 -7.40 -7.58 3.82
C GLU A 19 -6.72 -6.94 2.61
N ALA A 20 -5.73 -7.64 2.03
CA ALA A 20 -5.07 -7.16 0.82
C ALA A 20 -6.07 -6.97 -0.33
N ASP A 21 -6.97 -7.92 -0.57
CA ASP A 21 -7.97 -7.84 -1.64
C ASP A 21 -8.93 -6.65 -1.46
N ARG A 22 -9.44 -6.46 -0.23
CA ARG A 22 -10.27 -5.28 0.12
C ARG A 22 -9.53 -3.96 -0.14
N LEU A 23 -8.25 -3.91 0.23
CA LEU A 23 -7.44 -2.71 0.02
C LEU A 23 -7.18 -2.43 -1.46
N PHE A 24 -6.97 -3.48 -2.26
CA PHE A 24 -6.86 -3.37 -3.72
C PHE A 24 -8.16 -2.83 -4.33
N GLU A 25 -9.32 -3.31 -3.91
CA GLU A 25 -10.61 -2.81 -4.42
C GLU A 25 -10.81 -1.32 -4.08
N ILE A 26 -10.51 -0.89 -2.85
CA ILE A 26 -10.68 0.51 -2.43
C ILE A 26 -9.70 1.43 -3.18
N LEU A 27 -8.44 1.01 -3.35
CA LEU A 27 -7.40 1.87 -3.93
C LEU A 27 -7.36 1.83 -5.45
N MET A 28 -7.70 0.70 -6.07
CA MET A 28 -7.56 0.46 -7.51
C MET A 28 -8.90 0.24 -8.21
N GLY A 29 -10.01 0.20 -7.47
CA GLY A 29 -11.36 0.06 -8.02
C GLY A 29 -11.89 1.33 -8.70
N SER A 30 -13.06 1.18 -9.29
CA SER A 30 -13.73 2.25 -10.04
C SER A 30 -14.36 3.34 -9.17
N ASP A 31 -14.60 3.07 -7.88
CA ASP A 31 -15.21 4.04 -6.96
C ASP A 31 -14.20 5.11 -6.52
N VAL A 32 -14.33 6.29 -7.11
CA VAL A 32 -13.49 7.44 -6.83
C VAL A 32 -13.74 8.00 -5.42
N SER A 33 -14.96 7.90 -4.91
CA SER A 33 -15.36 8.46 -3.61
C SER A 33 -14.74 7.67 -2.47
N SER A 34 -14.82 6.33 -2.53
CA SER A 34 -14.20 5.44 -1.53
C SER A 34 -12.68 5.63 -1.47
N ARG A 35 -12.03 5.73 -2.63
CA ARG A 35 -10.59 6.02 -2.70
C ARG A 35 -10.24 7.37 -2.08
N ARG A 36 -11.01 8.41 -2.37
CA ARG A 36 -10.78 9.75 -1.84
C ARG A 36 -10.89 9.78 -0.33
N GLU A 37 -11.95 9.19 0.22
CA GLU A 37 -12.17 9.11 1.67
C GLU A 37 -11.06 8.30 2.36
N PHE A 38 -10.57 7.24 1.72
CA PHE A 38 -9.45 6.45 2.25
C PHE A 38 -8.16 7.28 2.33
N ILE A 39 -7.82 8.01 1.26
CA ILE A 39 -6.62 8.85 1.21
C ILE A 39 -6.71 9.98 2.25
N GLU A 40 -7.84 10.69 2.33
CA GLU A 40 -8.02 11.79 3.30
C GLU A 40 -7.87 11.30 4.74
N ARG A 41 -8.36 10.10 5.07
CA ARG A 41 -8.27 9.51 6.42
C ARG A 41 -6.86 9.06 6.82
N HIS A 42 -6.03 8.63 5.86
CA HIS A 42 -4.74 7.99 6.15
C HIS A 42 -3.51 8.79 5.70
N ALA A 43 -3.68 9.84 4.88
CA ALA A 43 -2.56 10.61 4.29
C ALA A 43 -1.59 11.17 5.34
N LEU A 44 -2.09 11.60 6.50
CA LEU A 44 -1.26 12.17 7.57
C LEU A 44 -0.65 11.12 8.50
N LYS A 45 -1.20 9.89 8.51
CA LYS A 45 -0.78 8.80 9.40
C LYS A 45 0.41 7.99 8.86
N VAL A 46 0.76 8.18 7.59
CA VAL A 46 1.85 7.44 6.92
C VAL A 46 3.21 7.65 7.60
N ARG A 47 3.42 8.76 8.32
CA ARG A 47 4.66 9.01 9.06
C ARG A 47 4.86 8.10 10.29
N GLU A 48 3.82 7.45 10.77
CA GLU A 48 3.84 6.67 12.02
C GLU A 48 3.74 5.16 11.79
N LEU A 49 3.86 4.69 10.54
CA LEU A 49 3.73 3.26 10.22
C LEU A 49 4.92 2.41 10.68
N ASP A 50 6.09 3.03 10.89
CA ASP A 50 7.36 2.35 11.20
C ASP A 50 7.89 2.66 12.63
N VAL A 51 7.04 3.14 13.56
CA VAL A 51 7.42 3.42 14.96
C VAL A 51 7.15 2.23 15.88
#